data_AF-A0A968D3T6-F1
#
_entry.id   AF-A0A968D3T6-F1
#
_cell.length_a   1.000
_cell.length_b   1.000
_cell.length_c   1.000
_cell.angle_alpha   90.00
_cell.angle_beta   90.00
_cell.angle_gamma   90.00
#
_symmetry.space_group_name_H-M   'P 1'
#
loop_
_entity.id
_entity.type
_entity.pdbx_description
1 polymer ?
#
loop_
_entity_poly.entity_id
_entity_poly.type
_entity_poly.pdbx_seq_one_letter_code
_entity_poly.pdbx_strand_id
1 'polypeptide(L)'
;MLRDITFFYLLRGRFEDAAEAARKFVEVDPGFGSLLLSEALWFGGDLQAGLAAIQKALALRPNVNFIHMIHGSMRLVNGERAVALNAFRLADTMGLAATPLGLGYLAWAYSRLGCSEDIPKLLEHLKAFAEEWTVDYGSWAMTQLAAGNHDEALAALHRAAADKTPGLEVNTGFLAFNILEDPVLERPEFIEARRALGLG
;
A
#
# COMPACT_ATOMS: atom_id res chain seq x y z
N MET A 1 -5.59 14.71 14.86
CA MET A 1 -6.71 13.96 15.49
C MET A 1 -7.56 13.23 14.45
N LEU A 2 -8.38 13.89 13.63
CA LEU A 2 -9.24 13.17 12.66
C LEU A 2 -8.44 12.35 11.64
N ARG A 3 -7.34 12.89 11.12
CA ARG A 3 -6.36 12.18 10.29
C ARG A 3 -5.87 10.89 10.96
N ASP A 4 -5.34 11.02 12.17
CA ASP A 4 -4.66 9.91 12.86
C ASP A 4 -5.65 8.83 13.29
N ILE A 5 -6.87 9.22 13.66
CA ILE A 5 -7.99 8.28 13.93
C ILE A 5 -8.40 7.53 12.67
N THR A 6 -8.44 8.22 11.51
CA THR A 6 -8.77 7.58 10.24
C THR A 6 -7.73 6.50 9.89
N PHE A 7 -6.44 6.84 10.00
CA PHE A 7 -5.35 5.86 9.83
C PHE A 7 -5.44 4.71 10.82
N PHE A 8 -5.74 4.99 12.08
CA PHE A 8 -5.93 3.95 13.08
C PHE A 8 -7.04 2.98 12.67
N TYR A 9 -8.19 3.47 12.20
CA TYR A 9 -9.27 2.59 11.74
C TYR A 9 -8.90 1.80 10.48
N LEU A 10 -8.22 2.42 9.50
CA LEU A 10 -7.71 1.74 8.31
C LEU A 10 -6.79 0.57 8.68
N LEU A 11 -5.83 0.80 9.57
CA LEU A 11 -4.89 -0.23 10.02
C LEU A 11 -5.57 -1.37 10.79
N ARG A 12 -6.74 -1.12 11.37
CA ARG A 12 -7.50 -2.12 12.14
C ARG A 12 -8.63 -2.78 11.34
N GLY A 13 -8.68 -2.57 10.03
CA GLY A 13 -9.72 -3.15 9.17
C GLY A 13 -11.11 -2.57 9.41
N ARG A 14 -11.24 -1.48 10.17
CA ARG A 14 -12.51 -0.83 10.51
C ARG A 14 -12.88 0.20 9.45
N PHE A 15 -13.15 -0.28 8.24
CA PHE A 15 -13.25 0.57 7.06
C PHE A 15 -14.45 1.52 7.08
N GLU A 16 -15.60 1.13 7.65
CA GLU A 16 -16.74 2.04 7.80
C GLU A 16 -16.44 3.19 8.76
N ASP A 17 -15.81 2.91 9.90
CA ASP A 17 -15.39 3.92 10.86
C ASP A 17 -14.32 4.85 10.27
N ALA A 18 -13.38 4.28 9.51
CA ALA A 18 -12.39 5.05 8.75
C ALA A 18 -13.09 5.99 7.75
N ALA A 19 -14.10 5.50 7.02
CA ALA A 19 -14.83 6.32 6.06
C ALA A 19 -15.63 7.44 6.73
N GLU A 20 -16.21 7.20 7.92
CA GLU A 20 -16.89 8.24 8.68
C GLU A 20 -15.91 9.31 9.17
N ALA A 21 -14.79 8.90 9.75
CA ALA A 21 -13.74 9.81 10.19
C ALA A 21 -13.15 10.61 9.03
N ALA A 22 -12.90 9.97 7.89
CA ALA A 22 -12.42 10.61 6.67
C ALA A 22 -13.42 11.63 6.12
N ARG A 23 -14.72 11.33 6.09
CA ARG A 23 -15.77 12.28 5.69
C ARG A 23 -15.76 13.55 6.55
N LYS A 24 -15.61 13.41 7.87
CA LYS A 24 -15.46 14.58 8.77
C LYS A 24 -14.17 15.33 8.49
N PHE A 25 -13.10 14.62 8.13
CA PHE A 25 -11.81 15.22 7.85
C PHE A 25 -11.74 15.93 6.50
N VAL A 26 -12.55 15.52 5.50
CA VAL A 26 -12.73 16.26 4.24
C VAL A 26 -13.16 17.71 4.47
N GLU A 27 -13.98 17.97 5.49
CA GLU A 27 -14.40 19.34 5.85
C GLU A 27 -13.24 20.21 6.39
N VAL A 28 -12.16 19.58 6.86
CA VAL A 28 -10.98 20.27 7.41
C VAL A 28 -9.87 20.39 6.37
N ASP A 29 -9.60 19.32 5.64
CA ASP A 29 -8.63 19.27 4.54
C ASP A 29 -9.25 18.47 3.38
N PRO A 30 -9.90 19.14 2.42
CA PRO A 30 -10.58 18.45 1.32
C PRO A 30 -9.65 17.56 0.49
N GLY A 31 -8.38 17.94 0.34
CA GLY A 31 -7.43 17.17 -0.45
C GLY A 31 -6.98 15.91 0.28
N PHE A 32 -6.48 16.04 1.51
CA PHE A 32 -5.99 14.89 2.27
C PHE A 32 -7.15 14.02 2.79
N GLY A 33 -8.27 14.63 3.16
CA GLY A 33 -9.48 13.90 3.52
C GLY A 33 -10.06 13.08 2.38
N SER A 34 -10.04 13.59 1.14
CA SER A 34 -10.50 12.81 -0.01
C SER A 34 -9.58 11.61 -0.30
N LEU A 35 -8.27 11.73 -0.06
CA LEU A 35 -7.34 10.61 -0.13
C LEU A 35 -7.70 9.53 0.89
N LEU A 36 -7.82 9.88 2.17
CA LEU A 36 -8.14 8.89 3.21
C LEU A 36 -9.54 8.28 3.03
N LEU A 37 -10.50 9.07 2.54
CA LEU A 37 -11.83 8.57 2.20
C LEU A 37 -11.76 7.56 1.06
N SER A 38 -10.90 7.79 0.06
CA SER A 38 -10.73 6.86 -1.06
C SER A 38 -10.18 5.50 -0.61
N GLU A 39 -9.17 5.50 0.27
CA GLU A 39 -8.60 4.27 0.84
C GLU A 39 -9.64 3.53 1.69
N ALA A 40 -10.37 4.25 2.55
CA ALA A 40 -11.39 3.63 3.41
C ALA A 40 -12.53 2.99 2.61
N LEU A 41 -13.03 3.68 1.57
CA LEU A 41 -14.07 3.14 0.70
C LEU A 41 -13.57 1.94 -0.10
N TRP A 42 -12.37 2.04 -0.66
CA TRP A 42 -11.79 0.96 -1.45
C TRP A 42 -11.52 -0.29 -0.62
N PHE A 43 -10.87 -0.16 0.54
CA PHE A 43 -10.58 -1.30 1.41
C PHE A 43 -11.86 -1.89 2.01
N GLY A 44 -12.89 -1.06 2.19
CA GLY A 44 -14.25 -1.49 2.54
C GLY A 44 -15.03 -2.18 1.40
N GLY A 45 -14.42 -2.35 0.22
CA GLY A 45 -15.00 -3.06 -0.92
C GLY A 45 -15.74 -2.18 -1.93
N ASP A 46 -15.89 -0.87 -1.68
CA ASP A 46 -16.50 0.07 -2.63
C ASP A 46 -15.43 0.75 -3.50
N LEU A 47 -14.87 -0.01 -4.43
CA LEU A 47 -13.85 0.46 -5.37
C LEU A 47 -14.32 1.67 -6.18
N GLN A 48 -15.59 1.73 -6.59
CA GLN A 48 -16.09 2.81 -7.44
C GLN A 48 -16.24 4.12 -6.66
N ALA A 49 -16.77 4.08 -5.43
CA ALA A 49 -16.82 5.27 -4.59
C ALA A 49 -15.41 5.74 -4.20
N GLY A 50 -14.51 4.78 -3.95
CA GLY A 50 -13.10 5.09 -3.74
C GLY A 50 -12.46 5.79 -4.95
N LEU A 51 -12.73 5.31 -6.18
CA LEU A 51 -12.21 5.92 -7.42
C LEU A 51 -12.73 7.35 -7.61
N ALA A 52 -13.99 7.61 -7.25
CA ALA A 52 -14.54 8.96 -7.24
C ALA A 52 -13.86 9.87 -6.19
N ALA A 53 -13.54 9.34 -5.01
CA ALA A 53 -12.85 10.09 -3.96
C ALA A 53 -11.39 10.39 -4.31
N ILE A 54 -10.62 9.44 -4.85
CA ILE A 54 -9.21 9.67 -5.22
C ILE A 54 -9.10 10.67 -6.38
N GLN A 55 -10.09 10.74 -7.29
CA GLN A 55 -10.15 11.78 -8.32
C GLN A 55 -10.27 13.19 -7.72
N LYS A 56 -11.05 13.36 -6.64
CA LYS A 56 -11.11 14.64 -5.91
C LYS A 56 -9.77 14.97 -5.26
N ALA A 57 -9.12 13.98 -4.65
CA ALA A 57 -7.79 14.17 -4.05
C ALA A 57 -6.76 14.61 -5.11
N LEU A 58 -6.74 13.98 -6.28
CA LEU A 58 -5.88 14.36 -7.42
C LEU A 58 -6.15 15.78 -7.92
N ALA A 59 -7.41 16.18 -8.05
CA ALA A 59 -7.78 17.52 -8.49
C ALA A 59 -7.30 18.62 -7.52
N LEU A 60 -7.29 18.31 -6.21
CA LEU A 60 -6.91 19.26 -5.17
C LEU A 60 -5.40 19.25 -4.85
N ARG A 61 -4.74 18.10 -5.01
CA ARG A 61 -3.33 17.90 -4.66
C ARG A 61 -2.60 17.06 -5.72
N PRO A 62 -2.46 17.56 -6.97
CA PRO A 62 -1.92 16.78 -8.08
C PRO A 62 -0.43 16.41 -7.91
N ASN A 63 0.30 17.11 -7.04
CA ASN A 63 1.75 16.98 -6.88
C ASN A 63 2.15 16.06 -5.70
N VAL A 64 1.27 15.18 -5.25
CA VAL A 64 1.55 14.21 -4.18
C VAL A 64 1.70 12.81 -4.78
N ASN A 65 2.91 12.26 -4.74
CA ASN A 65 3.22 10.95 -5.33
C ASN A 65 2.34 9.81 -4.79
N PHE A 66 2.02 9.83 -3.50
CA PHE A 66 1.18 8.83 -2.83
C PHE A 66 -0.26 8.80 -3.37
N ILE A 67 -0.81 9.95 -3.82
CA ILE A 67 -2.15 9.98 -4.42
C ILE A 67 -2.13 9.25 -5.77
N HIS A 68 -1.07 9.42 -6.56
CA HIS A 68 -0.89 8.66 -7.82
C HIS A 68 -0.67 7.18 -7.57
N MET A 69 0.05 6.82 -6.50
CA MET A 69 0.21 5.42 -6.07
C MET A 69 -1.15 4.79 -5.78
N ILE A 70 -1.96 5.36 -4.89
CA ILE A 70 -3.29 4.84 -4.54
C ILE A 70 -4.20 4.81 -5.77
N HIS A 71 -4.23 5.86 -6.57
CA HIS A 71 -5.00 5.87 -7.82
C HIS A 71 -4.57 4.73 -8.76
N GLY A 72 -3.26 4.53 -8.94
CA GLY A 72 -2.71 3.44 -9.76
C GLY A 72 -3.15 2.06 -9.26
N SER A 73 -3.16 1.86 -7.94
CA SER A 73 -3.59 0.62 -7.32
C SER A 73 -5.06 0.30 -7.53
N MET A 74 -5.91 1.31 -7.36
CA MET A 74 -7.34 1.17 -7.63
C MET A 74 -7.61 0.88 -9.10
N ARG A 75 -6.87 1.52 -10.01
CA ARG A 75 -6.96 1.26 -11.45
C ARG A 75 -6.49 -0.15 -11.80
N LEU A 76 -5.45 -0.64 -11.13
CA LEU A 76 -4.94 -2.00 -11.30
C LEU A 76 -6.01 -3.03 -10.90
N VAL A 77 -6.64 -2.87 -9.73
CA VAL A 77 -7.74 -3.72 -9.27
C VAL A 77 -8.96 -3.60 -10.17
N ASN A 78 -9.26 -2.40 -10.69
CA ASN A 78 -10.32 -2.20 -11.68
C ASN A 78 -10.02 -2.82 -13.07
N GLY A 79 -8.87 -3.49 -13.25
CA GLY A 79 -8.45 -4.10 -14.51
C GLY A 79 -7.86 -3.12 -15.54
N GLU A 80 -7.76 -1.84 -15.21
CA GLU A 80 -7.24 -0.77 -16.08
C GLU A 80 -5.70 -0.72 -16.05
N ARG A 81 -5.06 -1.82 -16.43
CA ARG A 81 -3.60 -2.04 -16.29
C ARG A 81 -2.74 -0.94 -16.90
N ALA A 82 -3.09 -0.43 -18.08
CA ALA A 82 -2.34 0.64 -18.74
C ALA A 82 -2.41 1.98 -17.97
N VAL A 83 -3.58 2.30 -17.41
CA VAL A 83 -3.77 3.51 -16.58
C VAL A 83 -3.00 3.37 -15.28
N ALA A 84 -3.06 2.19 -14.65
CA ALA A 84 -2.31 1.87 -13.45
C ALA A 84 -0.79 2.03 -13.66
N LEU A 85 -0.24 1.43 -14.71
CA LEU A 85 1.20 1.55 -15.03
C LEU A 85 1.64 2.99 -15.19
N ASN A 86 0.87 3.81 -15.90
CA ASN A 86 1.17 5.24 -16.06
C ASN A 86 1.15 5.99 -14.73
N ALA A 87 0.18 5.70 -13.86
CA ALA A 87 0.08 6.31 -12.54
C ALA A 87 1.26 5.92 -11.63
N PHE A 88 1.68 4.66 -11.63
CA PHE A 88 2.84 4.22 -10.85
C PHE A 88 4.15 4.83 -11.36
N ARG A 89 4.36 4.88 -12.68
CA ARG A 89 5.52 5.54 -13.27
C ARG A 89 5.55 7.03 -12.91
N LEU A 90 4.41 7.71 -12.95
CA LEU A 90 4.32 9.10 -12.54
C LEU A 90 4.69 9.25 -11.05
N ALA A 91 4.13 8.42 -10.17
CA ALA A 91 4.47 8.43 -8.75
C ALA A 91 5.98 8.21 -8.50
N ASP A 92 6.58 7.27 -9.25
CA ASP A 92 8.02 7.00 -9.22
C ASP A 92 8.84 8.22 -9.65
N THR A 93 8.50 8.87 -10.77
CA THR A 93 9.18 10.11 -11.21
C THR A 93 9.06 11.26 -10.19
N MET A 94 8.03 11.23 -9.34
CA MET A 94 7.81 12.17 -8.24
C MET A 94 8.48 11.73 -6.93
N GLY A 95 9.37 10.74 -6.99
CA GLY A 95 10.19 10.30 -5.86
C GLY A 95 9.50 9.30 -4.93
N LEU A 96 8.49 8.55 -5.39
CA LEU A 96 7.91 7.48 -4.56
C LEU A 96 8.98 6.47 -4.14
N ALA A 97 9.85 6.05 -5.06
CA ALA A 97 10.99 5.17 -4.81
C ALA A 97 12.10 5.74 -3.92
N ALA A 98 11.97 6.98 -3.41
CA ALA A 98 12.92 7.56 -2.45
C ALA A 98 12.68 7.09 -1.00
N THR A 99 11.71 6.20 -0.78
CA THR A 99 11.37 5.67 0.54
C THR A 99 11.26 4.14 0.49
N PRO A 100 11.53 3.42 1.59
CA PRO A 100 11.33 1.97 1.65
C PRO A 100 9.91 1.53 1.27
N LEU A 101 8.89 2.25 1.78
CA LEU A 101 7.49 2.01 1.43
C LEU A 101 7.27 2.09 -0.08
N GLY A 102 7.70 3.19 -0.69
CA GLY A 102 7.49 3.39 -2.11
C GLY A 102 8.27 2.39 -2.97
N LEU A 103 9.47 1.97 -2.56
CA LEU A 103 10.22 0.90 -3.22
C LEU A 103 9.47 -0.43 -3.17
N GLY A 104 9.04 -0.86 -1.98
CA GLY A 104 8.29 -2.09 -1.81
C GLY A 104 6.99 -2.08 -2.59
N TYR A 105 6.25 -0.98 -2.51
CA TYR A 105 4.98 -0.85 -3.19
C TYR A 105 5.13 -0.87 -4.71
N LEU A 106 6.10 -0.11 -5.27
CA LEU A 106 6.36 -0.11 -6.72
C LEU A 106 6.79 -1.49 -7.20
N ALA A 107 7.66 -2.19 -6.46
CA ALA A 107 8.07 -3.54 -6.81
C ALA A 107 6.86 -4.49 -6.87
N TRP A 108 6.01 -4.44 -5.85
CA TRP A 108 4.80 -5.26 -5.79
C TRP A 108 3.83 -4.93 -6.91
N ALA A 109 3.56 -3.65 -7.16
CA ALA A 109 2.69 -3.19 -8.23
C ALA A 109 3.21 -3.57 -9.63
N TYR A 110 4.52 -3.42 -9.88
CA TYR A 110 5.14 -3.81 -11.15
C TYR A 110 5.11 -5.31 -11.39
N SER A 111 5.30 -6.13 -10.35
CA SER A 111 5.10 -7.58 -10.43
C SER A 111 3.67 -7.92 -10.87
N ARG A 112 2.66 -7.29 -10.26
CA ARG A 112 1.24 -7.45 -10.63
C ARG A 112 0.93 -7.00 -12.06
N LEU A 113 1.67 -6.02 -12.56
CA LEU A 113 1.57 -5.51 -13.93
C LEU A 113 2.35 -6.37 -14.95
N GLY A 114 3.21 -7.29 -14.49
CA GLY A 114 4.07 -8.11 -15.35
C GLY A 114 5.35 -7.38 -15.81
N CYS A 115 5.68 -6.24 -15.20
CA CYS A 115 6.88 -5.45 -15.47
C CYS A 115 8.04 -5.94 -14.60
N SER A 116 8.48 -7.18 -14.85
CA SER A 116 9.52 -7.84 -14.03
C SER A 116 10.91 -7.24 -14.18
N GLU A 117 11.17 -6.49 -15.26
CA GLU A 117 12.48 -5.93 -15.59
C GLU A 117 12.99 -4.90 -14.58
N ASP A 118 12.09 -4.19 -13.88
CA ASP A 118 12.44 -3.13 -12.93
C ASP A 118 12.62 -3.66 -11.50
N ILE A 119 12.12 -4.85 -11.20
CA ILE A 119 12.12 -5.44 -9.85
C ILE A 119 13.54 -5.63 -9.28
N PRO A 120 14.54 -6.15 -10.02
CA PRO A 120 15.90 -6.29 -9.49
C PRO A 120 16.50 -4.96 -9.01
N LYS A 121 16.25 -3.86 -9.74
CA LYS A 121 16.74 -2.53 -9.38
C LYS A 121 16.09 -2.01 -8.11
N LEU A 122 14.77 -2.21 -7.97
CA LEU A 122 14.03 -1.82 -6.76
C LEU A 122 14.50 -2.63 -5.54
N LEU A 123 14.80 -3.92 -5.72
CA LEU A 123 15.35 -4.76 -4.67
C LEU A 123 16.77 -4.35 -4.26
N GLU A 124 17.64 -4.06 -5.22
CA GLU A 124 18.98 -3.53 -4.94
C GLU A 124 18.91 -2.20 -4.18
N HIS A 125 18.01 -1.30 -4.58
CA HIS A 125 17.82 -0.03 -3.89
C HIS A 125 17.30 -0.21 -2.46
N LEU A 126 16.35 -1.14 -2.24
CA LEU A 126 15.88 -1.44 -0.88
C LEU A 126 16.99 -2.04 0.00
N LYS A 127 17.85 -2.91 -0.57
CA LYS A 127 19.01 -3.47 0.15
C LYS A 127 20.02 -2.39 0.52
N ALA A 128 20.30 -1.45 -0.38
CA ALA A 128 21.15 -0.30 -0.06
C ALA A 128 20.56 0.56 1.06
N PHE A 129 19.24 0.80 1.06
CA PHE A 129 18.57 1.43 2.20
C PHE A 129 18.80 0.67 3.51
N ALA A 130 18.71 -0.66 3.47
CA ALA A 130 18.87 -1.52 4.64
C ALA A 130 20.31 -1.56 5.20
N GLU A 131 21.32 -1.14 4.44
CA GLU A 131 22.69 -1.01 4.92
C GLU A 131 22.85 0.21 5.85
N GLU A 132 22.05 1.26 5.65
CA GLU A 132 22.15 2.52 6.39
C GLU A 132 21.00 2.73 7.39
N TRP A 133 19.80 2.24 7.07
CA TRP A 133 18.56 2.54 7.77
C TRP A 133 17.72 1.29 8.01
N THR A 134 16.93 1.28 9.08
CA THR A 134 15.96 0.22 9.31
C THR A 134 14.85 0.26 8.24
N VAL A 135 14.63 -0.87 7.57
CA VAL A 135 13.52 -1.07 6.63
C VAL A 135 12.40 -1.83 7.35
N ASP A 136 11.16 -1.35 7.21
CA ASP A 136 9.99 -2.02 7.79
C ASP A 136 9.69 -3.36 7.12
N TYR A 137 9.06 -4.27 7.87
CA TYR A 137 8.78 -5.61 7.37
C TYR A 137 7.82 -5.63 6.18
N GLY A 138 6.90 -4.66 6.08
CA GLY A 138 5.95 -4.56 4.98
C GLY A 138 6.64 -4.25 3.66
N SER A 139 7.50 -3.22 3.66
CA SER A 139 8.34 -2.84 2.52
C SER A 139 9.24 -3.98 2.06
N TRP A 140 9.88 -4.67 3.01
CA TRP A 140 10.71 -5.83 2.70
C TRP A 140 9.89 -6.96 2.08
N ALA A 141 8.76 -7.34 2.70
CA ALA A 141 7.90 -8.41 2.21
C ALA A 141 7.35 -8.12 0.80
N MET A 142 6.88 -6.89 0.54
CA MET A 142 6.40 -6.47 -0.79
C MET A 142 7.46 -6.63 -1.88
N THR A 143 8.70 -6.22 -1.62
CA THR A 143 9.80 -6.35 -2.61
C THR A 143 10.21 -7.81 -2.82
N GLN A 144 10.24 -8.62 -1.76
CA GLN A 144 10.57 -10.04 -1.88
C GLN A 144 9.48 -10.82 -2.62
N LEU A 145 8.19 -10.51 -2.38
CA LEU A 145 7.07 -11.04 -3.16
C LEU A 145 7.24 -10.71 -4.64
N ALA A 146 7.56 -9.45 -4.95
CA ALA A 146 7.79 -9.02 -6.31
C ALA A 146 8.93 -9.80 -6.99
N ALA A 147 10.02 -10.06 -6.26
CA ALA A 147 11.17 -10.80 -6.75
C ALA A 147 10.93 -12.33 -6.88
N GLY A 148 9.78 -12.84 -6.44
CA GLY A 148 9.48 -14.28 -6.40
C GLY A 148 10.13 -15.02 -5.22
N ASN A 149 10.74 -14.28 -4.30
CA ASN A 149 11.39 -14.78 -3.09
C ASN A 149 10.35 -14.99 -1.98
N HIS A 150 9.47 -15.97 -2.19
CA HIS A 150 8.29 -16.18 -1.33
C HIS A 150 8.67 -16.55 0.11
N ASP A 151 9.76 -17.31 0.31
CA ASP A 151 10.20 -17.71 1.64
C ASP A 151 10.67 -16.50 2.47
N GLU A 152 11.41 -15.59 1.86
CA GLU A 152 11.85 -14.34 2.47
C GLU A 152 10.68 -13.40 2.77
N ALA A 153 9.71 -13.31 1.85
CA ALA A 153 8.48 -12.54 2.07
C ALA A 153 7.67 -13.08 3.25
N LEU A 154 7.49 -14.40 3.31
CA LEU A 154 6.77 -15.08 4.38
C LEU A 154 7.49 -14.90 5.73
N ALA A 155 8.81 -15.05 5.74
CA ALA A 155 9.63 -14.81 6.94
C ALA A 155 9.48 -13.36 7.44
N ALA A 156 9.43 -12.38 6.55
CA ALA A 156 9.21 -10.99 6.93
C ALA A 156 7.82 -10.76 7.54
N LEU A 157 6.76 -11.36 6.98
CA LEU A 157 5.42 -11.30 7.56
C LEU A 157 5.35 -11.94 8.95
N HIS A 158 6.00 -13.09 9.15
CA HIS A 158 6.05 -13.72 10.47
C HIS A 158 6.82 -12.89 11.50
N ARG A 159 7.93 -12.25 11.09
CA ARG A 159 8.66 -11.32 11.95
C ARG A 159 7.78 -10.12 12.32
N ALA A 160 7.06 -9.55 11.35
CA ALA A 160 6.13 -8.46 11.62
C ALA A 160 5.03 -8.84 12.62
N ALA A 161 4.50 -10.06 12.54
CA ALA A 161 3.51 -10.55 13.49
C ALA A 161 4.07 -10.75 14.91
N ALA A 162 5.33 -11.19 15.00
CA ALA A 162 6.01 -11.45 16.27
C ALA A 162 6.55 -10.18 16.93
N ASP A 163 6.99 -9.21 16.14
CA ASP A 163 7.60 -7.97 16.62
C ASP A 163 6.52 -7.00 17.11
N LYS A 164 6.55 -6.70 18.41
CA LYS A 164 5.61 -5.77 19.05
C LYS A 164 6.19 -4.36 19.20
N THR A 165 7.34 -4.10 18.59
CA THR A 165 7.97 -2.77 18.58
C THR A 165 7.10 -1.81 17.77
N PRO A 166 6.51 -0.78 18.39
CA PRO A 166 5.66 0.16 17.67
C PRO A 166 6.43 0.84 16.54
N GLY A 167 5.89 0.77 15.32
CA GLY A 167 6.46 1.42 14.14
C GLY A 167 7.21 0.49 13.19
N LEU A 168 7.53 -0.75 13.57
CA LEU A 168 8.20 -1.73 12.68
C LEU A 168 7.21 -2.60 11.90
N GLU A 169 5.97 -2.71 12.39
CA GLU A 169 4.82 -3.33 11.75
C GLU A 169 4.17 -2.46 10.65
N VAL A 170 4.66 -1.22 10.48
CA VAL A 170 4.10 -0.23 9.54
C VAL A 170 4.12 -0.78 8.11
N ASN A 171 3.14 -0.36 7.30
CA ASN A 171 2.94 -0.77 5.91
C ASN A 171 2.51 -2.23 5.67
N THR A 172 2.42 -3.05 6.70
CA THR A 172 1.92 -4.43 6.57
C THR A 172 0.43 -4.51 6.26
N GLY A 173 -0.34 -3.44 6.51
CA GLY A 173 -1.79 -3.38 6.20
C GLY A 173 -2.10 -3.65 4.73
N PHE A 174 -1.28 -3.15 3.80
CA PHE A 174 -1.46 -3.40 2.37
C PHE A 174 -1.39 -4.89 2.03
N LEU A 175 -0.44 -5.60 2.65
CA LEU A 175 -0.29 -7.04 2.51
C LEU A 175 -1.40 -7.77 3.25
N ALA A 176 -1.72 -7.38 4.48
CA ALA A 176 -2.72 -8.01 5.33
C ALA A 176 -4.08 -8.11 4.62
N PHE A 177 -4.52 -7.00 4.02
CA PHE A 177 -5.79 -6.92 3.29
C PHE A 177 -5.70 -7.35 1.83
N ASN A 178 -4.52 -7.78 1.35
CA ASN A 178 -4.26 -8.16 -0.04
C ASN A 178 -4.81 -7.14 -1.05
N ILE A 179 -4.51 -5.86 -0.85
CA ILE A 179 -5.19 -4.77 -1.56
C ILE A 179 -4.97 -4.76 -3.07
N LEU A 180 -3.90 -5.39 -3.59
CA LEU A 180 -3.64 -5.53 -5.03
C LEU A 180 -4.11 -6.88 -5.60
N GLU A 181 -4.82 -7.69 -4.82
CA GLU A 181 -5.34 -9.01 -5.18
C GLU A 181 -4.26 -9.98 -5.67
N ASP A 182 -3.11 -9.99 -5.00
CA ASP A 182 -2.00 -10.88 -5.30
C ASP A 182 -2.37 -12.35 -5.01
N PRO A 183 -2.34 -13.27 -5.99
CA PRO A 183 -2.67 -14.67 -5.79
C PRO A 183 -1.64 -15.40 -4.91
N VAL A 184 -0.41 -14.89 -4.79
CA VAL A 184 0.58 -15.45 -3.86
C VAL A 184 0.07 -15.30 -2.42
N LEU A 185 -0.56 -14.17 -2.11
CA LEU A 185 -1.10 -13.89 -0.78
C LEU A 185 -2.34 -14.73 -0.45
N GLU A 186 -2.96 -15.38 -1.44
CA GLU A 186 -4.08 -16.31 -1.27
C GLU A 186 -3.65 -17.77 -1.06
N ARG A 187 -2.34 -18.05 -1.06
CA ARG A 187 -1.85 -19.37 -0.65
C ARG A 187 -2.02 -19.58 0.86
N PRO A 188 -2.25 -20.82 1.34
CA PRO A 188 -2.54 -21.09 2.75
C PRO A 188 -1.53 -20.49 3.73
N GLU A 189 -0.24 -20.62 3.43
CA GLU A 189 0.86 -20.11 4.27
C GLU A 189 0.84 -18.58 4.40
N PHE A 190 0.49 -17.87 3.32
CA PHE A 190 0.38 -16.41 3.35
C PHE A 190 -0.93 -15.95 4.01
N ILE A 191 -2.03 -16.68 3.85
CA ILE A 191 -3.28 -16.40 4.59
C ILE A 191 -3.02 -16.49 6.10
N GLU A 192 -2.32 -17.54 6.55
CA GLU A 192 -1.95 -17.70 7.94
C GLU A 192 -1.06 -16.55 8.44
N ALA A 193 0.02 -16.24 7.70
CA ALA A 193 0.94 -15.16 8.06
C ALA A 193 0.25 -13.79 8.12
N ARG A 194 -0.65 -13.49 7.17
CA ARG A 194 -1.44 -12.25 7.16
C ARG A 194 -2.39 -12.15 8.35
N ARG A 195 -3.06 -13.24 8.72
CA ARG A 195 -3.92 -13.29 9.92
C ARG A 195 -3.14 -13.05 11.20
N ALA A 196 -1.91 -13.55 11.28
CA ALA A 196 -1.05 -13.37 12.44
C ALA A 196 -0.66 -11.89 12.70
N LEU A 197 -0.79 -11.01 11.70
CA LEU A 197 -0.58 -9.57 11.87
C LEU A 197 -1.63 -8.91 12.78
N GLY A 198 -2.81 -9.51 12.94
CA GLY A 198 -3.87 -9.01 13.84
C GLY A 198 -4.51 -7.68 13.41
N LEU A 199 -4.53 -7.40 12.11
CA LEU A 199 -5.06 -6.17 11.51
C LEU A 199 -6.54 -6.26 11.09
N GLY A 200 -7.21 -7.39 11.37
CA GLY A 200 -8.63 -7.62 11.10
C GLY A 200 -9.27 -8.52 12.14
#